data_AF-A0A816J8G0-F1
#
_entry.id   AF-A0A816J8G0-F1
#
_cell.length_a   1.000
_cell.length_b   1.000
_cell.length_c   1.000
_cell.angle_alpha   90.00
_cell.angle_beta   90.00
_cell.angle_gamma   90.00
#
_symmetry.space_group_name_H-M   'P 1'
#
loop_
_entity.id
_entity.type
_entity.pdbx_description
1 polymer ?
#
loop_
_entity_poly.entity_id
_entity_poly.type
_entity_poly.pdbx_seq_one_letter_code
_entity_poly.pdbx_strand_id
1 'polypeptide(L)' 'MQGRKCTAYPAVKLNVVLGGGTWLEPDPIHRCFTDGNLVTGAAWPGHPEYVSQLMVLLGVQVSF' A
#
# COMPACT_ATOMS: atom_id res chain seq x y z
N MET A 1 5.34 0.82 12.41
CA MET A 1 4.09 0.44 11.72
C MET A 1 2.94 0.18 12.72
N GLN A 2 3.07 0.61 13.98
CA GLN A 2 2.25 0.09 15.07
C GLN A 2 0.76 0.38 14.84
N GLY A 3 -0.05 -0.69 14.82
CA GLY A 3 -1.50 -0.62 14.62
C GLY A 3 -1.96 -0.35 13.18
N ARG A 4 -1.05 -0.26 12.20
CA ARG A 4 -1.39 0.01 10.80
C ARG A 4 -1.52 -1.27 9.99
N LYS A 5 -2.45 -1.30 9.03
CA LYS A 5 -2.56 -2.39 8.05
C LYS A 5 -1.83 -1.96 6.78
N CYS A 6 -0.86 -2.75 6.32
CA CYS A 6 -0.10 -2.38 5.13
C CYS A 6 0.52 -3.58 4.41
N THR A 7 0.90 -3.36 3.17
CA THR A 7 1.75 -4.28 2.41
C THR A 7 3.14 -3.69 2.20
N ALA A 8 4.06 -4.49 1.66
CA ALA A 8 5.38 -4.08 1.19
C ALA A 8 5.89 -5.14 0.21
N TYR A 9 7.13 -5.00 -0.26
CA TYR A 9 7.78 -6.11 -0.95
C TYR A 9 7.80 -7.37 -0.05
N PRO A 10 7.52 -8.59 -0.55
CA PRO A 10 7.32 -9.77 0.30
C PRO A 10 8.45 -10.06 1.30
N ALA A 11 9.72 -9.81 0.92
CA ALA A 11 10.87 -9.99 1.82
C ALA A 11 10.85 -9.03 3.03
N VAL A 12 10.13 -7.91 2.95
CA VAL A 12 10.00 -6.88 3.99
C VAL A 12 8.82 -7.18 4.93
N LYS A 13 8.06 -8.27 4.72
CA LYS A 13 6.98 -8.71 5.63
C LYS A 13 7.44 -8.79 7.08
N LEU A 14 8.67 -9.28 7.30
CA LEU A 14 9.27 -9.36 8.63
C LEU A 14 9.33 -7.98 9.31
N ASN A 15 9.74 -6.94 8.59
CA ASN A 15 9.81 -5.57 9.10
C ASN A 15 8.43 -5.00 9.43
N VAL A 16 7.40 -5.32 8.64
CA VAL A 16 6.02 -4.90 8.91
C VAL A 16 5.54 -5.50 10.23
N VAL A 17 5.69 -6.82 10.39
CA VAL A 17 5.23 -7.55 11.58
C VAL A 17 6.01 -7.15 12.83
N LEU A 18 7.35 -7.14 12.78
CA LEU A 18 8.18 -6.70 13.91
C LEU A 18 7.97 -5.22 14.25
N GLY A 19 7.59 -4.40 13.27
CA GLY A 19 7.22 -3.00 13.45
C GLY A 19 5.81 -2.77 14.01
N GLY A 20 5.10 -3.84 14.39
CA GLY A 20 3.76 -3.81 14.98
C GLY A 20 2.62 -3.57 13.98
N GLY A 21 2.89 -3.75 12.68
CA GLY A 21 1.89 -3.63 11.61
C GLY A 21 1.18 -4.95 11.31
N THR A 22 -0.01 -4.86 10.74
CA THR A 22 -0.75 -6.00 10.19
C THR A 22 -0.44 -6.16 8.71
N TRP A 23 0.14 -7.31 8.35
CA TRP A 23 0.51 -7.61 6.97
C TRP A 23 -0.72 -7.84 6.08
N LEU A 24 -0.78 -7.14 4.95
CA LEU A 24 -1.71 -7.38 3.86
C LEU A 24 -0.96 -8.06 2.72
N GLU A 25 -1.38 -9.26 2.36
CA GLU A 25 -0.74 -10.05 1.31
C GLU A 25 -0.94 -9.37 -0.06
N PRO A 26 0.14 -9.01 -0.78
CA PRO A 26 0.04 -8.39 -2.09
C PRO A 26 -0.10 -9.46 -3.17
N ASP A 27 -1.25 -10.13 -3.16
CA ASP A 27 -1.63 -11.11 -4.17
C ASP A 27 -2.92 -10.62 -4.89
N PRO A 28 -2.83 -10.24 -6.17
CA PRO A 28 -1.64 -10.24 -7.03
C PRO A 28 -0.64 -9.11 -6.69
N ILE A 29 0.62 -9.22 -7.15
CA ILE A 29 1.73 -8.31 -6.76
C ILE A 29 1.52 -6.82 -7.10
N HIS A 30 0.60 -6.52 -8.02
CA HIS A 30 0.25 -5.14 -8.37
C HIS A 30 -0.75 -4.49 -7.41
N ARG A 31 -1.31 -5.27 -6.47
CA ARG A 31 -2.32 -4.79 -5.52
C ARG A 31 -1.72 -3.82 -4.52
N CYS A 32 -2.43 -2.72 -4.27
CA CYS A 32 -2.07 -1.71 -3.27
C CYS A 32 -3.16 -1.57 -2.20
N PHE A 33 -2.80 -1.04 -1.04
CA PHE A 33 -3.74 -0.88 0.07
C PHE A 33 -3.61 0.51 0.68
N THR A 34 -4.77 1.07 1.06
CA THR A 34 -4.88 2.29 1.85
C THR A 34 -5.42 1.96 3.24
N ASP A 35 -4.72 2.39 4.27
CA ASP A 35 -5.15 2.34 5.67
C ASP A 35 -5.10 3.76 6.25
N GLY A 36 -6.24 4.42 6.41
CA GLY A 36 -6.31 5.84 6.79
C GLY A 36 -5.53 6.71 5.79
N ASN A 37 -4.45 7.34 6.25
CA ASN A 37 -3.58 8.19 5.43
C ASN A 37 -2.34 7.49 4.84
N LEU A 38 -2.23 6.16 4.94
CA LEU A 38 -1.08 5.40 4.47
C LEU A 38 -1.45 4.57 3.25
N VAL A 39 -0.85 4.88 2.10
CA VAL A 39 -0.89 4.05 0.89
C VAL A 39 0.36 3.18 0.86
N THR A 40 0.19 1.88 0.58
CA THR A 40 1.30 0.93 0.43
C THR A 40 1.13 0.07 -0.81
N GLY A 41 2.24 -0.21 -1.49
CA GLY A 41 2.33 -1.12 -2.62
C GLY A 41 3.52 -2.06 -2.47
N ALA A 42 3.48 -3.21 -3.13
CA ALA A 42 4.50 -4.23 -2.95
C ALA A 42 5.68 -4.14 -3.94
N ALA A 43 5.40 -3.80 -5.19
CA ALA A 43 6.42 -3.65 -6.22
C ALA A 43 5.94 -2.71 -7.35
N TRP A 44 6.84 -2.42 -8.29
CA TRP A 44 6.61 -1.54 -9.43
C TRP A 44 5.41 -1.90 -10.33
N PRO A 45 4.94 -3.16 -10.46
CA PRO A 45 3.72 -3.45 -11.21
C PRO A 45 2.47 -2.78 -10.61
N GLY A 46 2.51 -2.41 -9.33
CA GLY A 46 1.41 -1.73 -8.63
C GLY A 46 1.39 -0.21 -8.77
N HIS A 47 2.31 0.41 -9.53
CA HIS A 47 2.34 1.87 -9.69
C HIS A 47 0.98 2.49 -10.10
N PRO A 48 0.22 1.93 -11.05
CA PRO A 48 -1.08 2.51 -11.42
C PRO A 48 -2.05 2.59 -10.23
N GLU A 49 -2.14 1.52 -9.44
CA GLU A 49 -3.03 1.48 -8.28
C GLU A 49 -2.49 2.33 -7.13
N TYR A 50 -1.18 2.30 -6.88
CA TYR A 50 -0.52 3.12 -5.85
C TYR A 50 -0.76 4.61 -6.08
N VAL A 51 -0.52 5.10 -7.31
CA VAL A 51 -0.73 6.52 -7.66
C VAL A 51 -2.21 6.87 -7.61
N SER A 52 -3.09 6.01 -8.11
CA SER A 52 -4.55 6.22 -8.05
C SER A 52 -5.05 6.36 -6.60
N GLN A 53 -4.63 5.47 -5.70
CA GLN A 53 -5.01 5.55 -4.29
C GLN A 53 -4.44 6.80 -3.59
N LEU A 54 -3.21 7.20 -3.91
CA LEU A 54 -2.62 8.44 -3.40
C LEU A 54 -3.36 9.68 -3.91
N MET A 55 -3.76 9.70 -5.18
CA MET A 55 -4.55 10.78 -5.78
C MET A 55 -5.88 10.96 -5.04
N VAL A 56 -6.55 9.86 -4.66
CA VAL A 56 -7.77 9.90 -3.84
C VAL A 56 -7.51 10.60 -2.50
N LEU A 57 -6.42 10.26 -1.80
CA LEU A 57 -6.09 10.91 -0.52
C LEU A 57 -5.75 12.40 -0.66
N LEU A 58 -5.22 12.81 -1.81
CA LEU A 58 -4.88 14.21 -2.11
C LEU A 58 -6.05 15.00 -2.74
N GLY A 59 -7.19 14.36 -3.01
CA GLY A 59 -8.31 14.99 -3.72
C GLY A 59 -8.00 15.33 -5.18
N VAL A 60 -7.03 14.65 -5.80
CA VAL A 60 -6.66 14.84 -7.20
C VAL A 60 -7.55 13.97 -8.08
N GLN A 61 -8.15 14.57 -9.10
CA GLN A 61 -9.00 13.88 -10.08
C GLN A 61 -8.62 14.26 -11.50
N VAL A 62 -8.81 13.32 -12.43
CA VAL A 62 -8.63 13.52 -13.87
C VAL A 62 -10.02 13.46 -14.51
N SER A 63 -10.41 14.53 -15.19
CA SER A 63 -11.63 14.63 -16.01
C SER A 63 -11.26 14.74 -17.49
N PHE A 64 -12.04 14.11 -18.36
CA PHE A 64 -11.85 14.14 -19.83
C PHE A 64 -12.93 14.98 -20.50
#